data_AF-A0A1B7WS68-F1
#
_entry.id   AF-A0A1B7WS68-F1
#
_cell.length_a   1.000
_cell.length_b   1.000
_cell.length_c   1.000
_cell.angle_alpha   90.00
_cell.angle_beta   90.00
_cell.angle_gamma   90.00
#
_symmetry.space_group_name_H-M   'P 1'
#
loop_
_entity.id
_entity.type
_entity.pdbx_description
1 polymer ?
#
loop_
_entity_poly.entity_id
_entity_poly.type
_entity_poly.pdbx_seq_one_letter_code
_entity_poly.pdbx_strand_id
1 'polypeptide(L)'
;MMLGKKISTHLLKTTIFGFILGLFGCENRNISTIYNQKNSTINNNLPIVVATNSVICDLTKQVAGNTINLICLIPPGMNPLTYKPIPEDSRVIESANLVLYHGYNFEPGLMKIIKSTTNTKIAVAESAVKNPIKIKQIIKPQIWHKPNNTIKMVEIINNNLVKLVPNNKNIYSKNTKKVIQEMNKIDNWIKKRLDTIPAKNRKLIAFNTAMIYYVEAYKIPYSVNLAKIKNIEKLTYTEVENFAMDIQKANVPTIFADTTTNSNLLESLAREANVKVFQRPLYINGLGAAGTDGDTYQKMMAANTRIIVEGLGGTYLKFEPY
;
A
#
# COMPACT_ATOMS: atom_id res chain seq x y z
N MET A 1 -37.49 -89.77 -23.23
CA MET A 1 -36.66 -91.00 -23.25
C MET A 1 -35.21 -90.56 -23.14
N MET A 2 -34.52 -90.94 -22.05
CA MET A 2 -33.06 -91.08 -21.85
C MET A 2 -32.15 -89.84 -22.09
N LEU A 3 -31.50 -89.31 -21.03
CA LEU A 3 -30.14 -89.64 -20.53
C LEU A 3 -29.02 -89.19 -21.52
N GLY A 4 -27.94 -88.50 -21.13
CA GLY A 4 -27.45 -88.21 -19.80
C GLY A 4 -26.29 -87.20 -19.77
N LYS A 5 -25.88 -86.91 -18.53
CA LYS A 5 -24.74 -86.10 -18.11
C LYS A 5 -23.41 -86.62 -18.65
N LYS A 6 -22.45 -85.71 -18.84
CA LYS A 6 -21.06 -85.92 -18.39
C LYS A 6 -20.47 -84.62 -17.84
N ILE A 7 -19.89 -84.76 -16.65
CA ILE A 7 -19.17 -83.79 -15.82
C ILE A 7 -17.67 -83.99 -16.09
N SER A 8 -16.86 -82.93 -16.20
CA SER A 8 -15.51 -82.90 -15.58
C SER A 8 -14.85 -81.52 -15.62
N THR A 9 -14.69 -80.93 -14.42
CA THR A 9 -13.45 -80.36 -13.84
C THR A 9 -12.48 -79.53 -14.71
N HIS A 10 -12.21 -78.26 -14.37
CA HIS A 10 -11.18 -77.81 -13.40
C HIS A 10 -10.90 -76.29 -13.51
N LEU A 11 -10.43 -75.72 -12.37
CA LEU A 11 -9.54 -74.54 -12.23
C LEU A 11 -10.14 -73.12 -12.19
N LEU A 12 -10.69 -72.81 -11.02
CA LEU A 12 -10.32 -71.69 -10.14
C LEU A 12 -9.36 -70.62 -10.71
N LYS A 13 -9.89 -69.43 -11.02
CA LYS A 13 -9.16 -68.15 -10.91
C LYS A 13 -10.12 -67.08 -10.35
N THR A 14 -10.07 -66.91 -9.03
CA THR A 14 -10.69 -65.81 -8.30
C THR A 14 -9.86 -64.54 -8.53
N THR A 15 -10.35 -63.66 -9.41
CA THR A 15 -9.79 -62.31 -9.55
C THR A 15 -10.43 -61.42 -8.48
N ILE A 16 -9.68 -61.14 -7.41
CA ILE A 16 -10.05 -60.16 -6.37
C ILE A 16 -9.93 -58.76 -7.00
N PHE A 17 -11.07 -58.11 -7.24
CA PHE A 17 -11.11 -56.71 -7.65
C PHE A 17 -10.96 -55.84 -6.39
N GLY A 18 -9.74 -55.40 -6.11
CA GLY A 18 -9.43 -54.50 -5.01
C GLY A 18 -10.06 -53.13 -5.22
N PHE A 19 -11.06 -52.80 -4.41
CA PHE A 19 -11.67 -51.48 -4.32
C PHE A 19 -10.69 -50.56 -3.58
N ILE A 20 -9.82 -49.87 -4.32
CA ILE A 20 -8.98 -48.81 -3.75
C ILE A 20 -9.89 -47.60 -3.51
N LEU A 21 -10.30 -47.40 -2.26
CA LEU A 21 -10.79 -46.10 -1.79
C LEU A 21 -9.67 -45.07 -2.00
N GLY A 22 -9.81 -44.27 -3.05
CA GLY A 22 -9.01 -43.07 -3.24
C GLY A 22 -9.30 -42.09 -2.11
N LEU A 23 -8.36 -41.97 -1.17
CA LEU A 23 -8.27 -40.85 -0.25
C LEU A 23 -8.17 -39.58 -1.10
N PHE A 24 -9.17 -38.70 -0.99
CA PHE A 24 -9.12 -37.35 -1.51
C PHE A 24 -7.92 -36.63 -0.85
N GLY A 25 -6.83 -36.50 -1.61
CA GLY A 25 -5.72 -35.65 -1.23
C GLY A 25 -6.20 -34.20 -1.14
N CYS A 26 -5.88 -33.53 -0.04
CA CYS A 26 -5.99 -32.08 0.05
C CYS A 26 -5.14 -31.46 -1.05
N GLU A 27 -5.80 -30.88 -2.05
CA GLU A 27 -5.17 -30.14 -3.12
C GLU A 27 -4.49 -28.90 -2.53
N ASN A 28 -3.17 -28.81 -2.67
CA ASN A 28 -2.40 -27.60 -2.31
C ASN A 28 -2.90 -26.44 -3.18
N ARG A 29 -3.65 -25.51 -2.59
CA ARG A 29 -4.09 -24.29 -3.28
C ARG A 29 -2.87 -23.38 -3.48
N ASN A 30 -2.29 -23.43 -4.68
CA ASN A 30 -1.33 -22.41 -5.12
C ASN A 30 -2.10 -21.11 -5.38
N ILE A 31 -2.08 -20.19 -4.42
CA ILE A 31 -2.58 -18.83 -4.61
C ILE A 31 -1.40 -17.98 -5.07
N SER A 32 -1.30 -17.74 -6.38
CA SER A 32 -0.23 -16.96 -6.99
C SER A 32 -0.73 -15.57 -7.35
N THR A 33 -0.30 -14.52 -6.64
CA THR A 33 -0.41 -13.14 -7.15
C THR A 33 0.84 -12.80 -7.96
N ILE A 34 0.70 -11.92 -8.96
CA ILE A 34 1.79 -11.46 -9.85
C ILE A 34 2.97 -10.87 -9.05
N TYR A 35 2.73 -10.39 -7.82
CA TYR A 35 3.75 -9.81 -6.96
C TYR A 35 4.46 -10.80 -6.02
N ASN A 36 3.86 -11.95 -5.73
CA ASN A 36 4.50 -13.00 -4.93
C ASN A 36 5.37 -13.89 -5.84
N GLN A 37 6.44 -13.33 -6.40
CA GLN A 37 7.46 -14.17 -7.01
C GLN A 37 8.30 -14.83 -5.92
N LYS A 38 8.30 -16.17 -5.97
CA LYS A 38 8.98 -17.19 -5.13
C LYS A 38 8.21 -17.64 -3.87
N ASN A 39 7.36 -18.66 -4.07
CA ASN A 39 6.96 -19.68 -3.10
C ASN A 39 6.82 -19.20 -1.64
N SER A 40 5.86 -18.30 -1.36
CA SER A 40 5.30 -18.27 -0.02
C SER A 40 4.42 -19.51 0.11
N THR A 41 4.97 -20.60 0.63
CA THR A 41 4.20 -21.79 1.00
C THR A 41 3.10 -21.34 1.95
N ILE A 42 1.86 -21.34 1.47
CA ILE A 42 0.69 -21.09 2.30
C ILE A 42 0.73 -22.13 3.41
N ASN A 43 0.86 -21.67 4.65
CA ASN A 43 0.75 -22.56 5.79
C ASN A 43 -0.75 -22.81 6.00
N ASN A 44 -1.22 -24.01 5.66
CA ASN A 44 -2.63 -24.38 5.76
C ASN A 44 -3.22 -24.21 7.18
N ASN A 45 -2.38 -24.07 8.21
CA ASN A 45 -2.79 -23.84 9.59
C ASN A 45 -2.93 -22.35 9.96
N LEU A 46 -2.59 -21.42 9.06
CA LEU A 46 -2.66 -19.98 9.31
C LEU A 46 -3.79 -19.33 8.48
N PRO A 47 -4.49 -18.33 9.04
CA PRO A 47 -5.52 -17.62 8.28
C PRO A 47 -4.91 -16.78 7.17
N ILE A 48 -5.66 -16.64 6.08
CA ILE A 48 -5.32 -15.78 4.94
C ILE A 48 -5.79 -14.36 5.24
N VAL A 49 -4.85 -13.41 5.19
CA VAL A 49 -5.13 -11.98 5.33
C VAL A 49 -4.69 -11.29 4.04
N VAL A 50 -5.61 -10.56 3.42
CA VAL A 50 -5.33 -9.79 2.21
C VAL A 50 -5.18 -8.33 2.57
N ALA A 51 -4.05 -7.73 2.24
CA ALA A 51 -3.85 -6.29 2.29
C ALA A 51 -3.88 -5.73 0.86
N THR A 52 -4.77 -4.77 0.60
CA THR A 52 -5.02 -4.30 -0.77
C THR A 52 -3.87 -3.48 -1.36
N ASN A 53 -3.16 -2.70 -0.54
CA ASN A 53 -2.07 -1.84 -0.98
C ASN A 53 -0.78 -2.05 -0.18
N SER A 54 0.33 -1.59 -0.74
CA SER A 54 1.68 -1.78 -0.20
C SER A 54 1.89 -1.20 1.20
N VAL A 55 1.26 -0.10 1.56
CA VAL A 55 1.39 0.50 2.90
C VAL A 55 0.70 -0.37 3.95
N ILE A 56 -0.54 -0.78 3.72
CA ILE A 56 -1.26 -1.67 4.65
C ILE A 56 -0.56 -3.03 4.73
N CYS A 57 -0.06 -3.54 3.61
CA CYS A 57 0.72 -4.77 3.55
C CYS A 57 1.94 -4.71 4.46
N ASP A 58 2.80 -3.69 4.32
CA ASP A 58 4.01 -3.56 5.13
C ASP A 58 3.69 -3.39 6.62
N LEU A 59 2.74 -2.52 6.98
CA LEU A 59 2.32 -2.34 8.37
C LEU A 59 1.75 -3.64 8.97
N THR A 60 0.97 -4.39 8.19
CA THR A 60 0.43 -5.69 8.61
C THR A 60 1.55 -6.71 8.80
N LYS A 61 2.53 -6.75 7.91
CA LYS A 61 3.71 -7.62 8.03
C LYS A 61 4.51 -7.31 9.29
N GLN A 62 4.72 -6.02 9.59
CA GLN A 62 5.45 -5.59 10.78
C GLN A 62 4.73 -6.01 12.08
N VAL A 63 3.39 -5.96 12.12
CA VAL A 63 2.61 -6.39 13.28
C VAL A 63 2.55 -7.91 13.39
N ALA A 64 2.21 -8.59 12.29
CA ALA A 64 1.90 -10.02 12.29
C ALA A 64 3.14 -10.92 12.27
N GLY A 65 4.23 -10.49 11.64
CA GLY A 65 5.34 -11.39 11.34
C GLY A 65 4.87 -12.59 10.52
N ASN A 66 5.18 -13.80 10.98
CA ASN A 66 4.87 -15.06 10.28
C ASN A 66 3.61 -15.78 10.81
N THR A 67 2.73 -15.10 11.55
CA THR A 67 1.57 -15.72 12.21
C THR A 67 0.31 -15.81 11.34
N ILE A 68 0.36 -15.30 10.12
CA ILE A 68 -0.72 -15.27 9.14
C ILE A 68 -0.15 -15.52 7.75
N ASN A 69 -0.98 -15.99 6.82
CA ASN A 69 -0.66 -15.96 5.39
C ASN A 69 -1.04 -14.58 4.83
N LEU A 70 -0.09 -13.64 4.85
CA LEU A 70 -0.31 -12.29 4.32
C LEU A 70 -0.15 -12.26 2.80
N ILE A 71 -1.20 -11.86 2.09
CA ILE A 71 -1.17 -11.62 0.64
C ILE A 71 -1.28 -10.13 0.40
N CYS A 72 -0.31 -9.59 -0.35
CA CYS A 72 -0.28 -8.18 -0.73
C CYS A 72 -0.71 -8.05 -2.19
N LEU A 73 -1.83 -7.38 -2.41
CA LEU A 73 -2.54 -7.43 -3.70
C LEU A 73 -1.94 -6.44 -4.71
N ILE A 74 -2.01 -5.14 -4.43
CA ILE A 74 -1.37 -4.12 -5.27
C ILE A 74 0.10 -3.97 -4.86
N PRO A 75 1.05 -4.26 -5.75
CA PRO A 75 2.47 -4.18 -5.44
C PRO A 75 2.96 -2.73 -5.22
N PRO A 76 4.09 -2.54 -4.51
CA PRO A 76 4.77 -1.26 -4.47
C PRO A 76 5.08 -0.72 -5.87
N GLY A 77 5.07 0.60 -6.02
CA GLY A 77 5.24 1.28 -7.31
C GLY A 77 3.99 1.35 -8.21
N MET A 78 2.96 0.53 -7.97
CA MET A 78 1.66 0.67 -8.67
C MET A 78 0.73 1.66 -7.95
N ASN A 79 -0.01 2.45 -8.72
CA ASN A 79 -0.97 3.43 -8.18
C ASN A 79 -2.33 2.78 -7.90
N PRO A 80 -2.78 2.68 -6.63
CA PRO A 80 -4.06 2.05 -6.30
C PRO A 80 -5.29 2.77 -6.87
N LEU A 81 -5.18 4.09 -7.13
CA LEU A 81 -6.27 4.90 -7.69
C LEU A 81 -6.63 4.50 -9.13
N THR A 82 -5.66 3.98 -9.88
CA THR A 82 -5.82 3.59 -11.30
C THR A 82 -5.67 2.09 -11.53
N TYR A 83 -5.50 1.32 -10.45
CA TYR A 83 -5.32 -0.13 -10.51
C TYR A 83 -6.56 -0.80 -11.12
N LYS A 84 -6.31 -1.71 -12.07
CA LYS A 84 -7.33 -2.53 -12.72
C LYS A 84 -7.21 -3.97 -12.20
N PRO A 85 -8.19 -4.47 -11.43
CA PRO A 85 -8.12 -5.82 -10.90
C PRO A 85 -8.08 -6.88 -12.00
N ILE A 86 -7.37 -7.96 -11.72
CA ILE A 86 -7.33 -9.18 -12.53
C ILE A 86 -8.21 -10.28 -11.90
N PRO A 87 -8.61 -11.33 -12.64
CA PRO A 87 -9.43 -12.41 -12.08
C PRO A 87 -8.86 -13.06 -10.81
N GLU A 88 -7.54 -13.11 -10.69
CA GLU A 88 -6.86 -13.67 -9.52
C GLU A 88 -7.09 -12.84 -8.25
N ASP A 89 -7.24 -11.52 -8.36
CA ASP A 89 -7.53 -10.65 -7.23
C ASP A 89 -8.87 -11.02 -6.59
N SER A 90 -9.87 -11.34 -7.41
CA SER A 90 -11.18 -11.80 -6.93
C SER A 90 -11.06 -13.09 -6.14
N ARG A 91 -10.32 -14.08 -6.65
CA ARG A 91 -10.11 -15.36 -5.95
C ARG A 91 -9.41 -15.18 -4.61
N VAL A 92 -8.35 -14.37 -4.60
CA VAL A 92 -7.59 -14.04 -3.39
C VAL A 92 -8.49 -13.35 -2.38
N ILE A 93 -9.24 -12.32 -2.80
CA ILE A 93 -10.17 -11.58 -1.93
C ILE A 93 -11.28 -12.49 -1.40
N GLU A 94 -11.85 -13.38 -2.22
CA GLU A 94 -12.89 -14.34 -1.82
C GLU A 94 -12.38 -15.36 -0.79
N SER A 95 -11.15 -15.84 -0.97
CA SER A 95 -10.54 -16.85 -0.08
C SER A 95 -10.09 -16.29 1.28
N ALA A 96 -10.00 -14.98 1.43
CA ALA A 96 -9.44 -14.34 2.62
C ALA A 96 -10.33 -14.51 3.86
N ASN A 97 -9.72 -14.79 5.00
CA ASN A 97 -10.40 -14.71 6.30
C ASN A 97 -10.60 -13.24 6.74
N LEU A 98 -9.66 -12.37 6.35
CA LEU A 98 -9.69 -10.93 6.63
C LEU A 98 -9.15 -10.14 5.44
N VAL A 99 -9.91 -9.15 4.99
CA VAL A 99 -9.49 -8.18 3.97
C VAL A 99 -9.24 -6.83 4.65
N LEU A 100 -7.99 -6.37 4.62
CA LEU A 100 -7.55 -5.06 5.08
C LEU A 100 -7.43 -4.14 3.85
N TYR A 101 -8.42 -3.26 3.67
CA TYR A 101 -8.42 -2.28 2.58
C TYR A 101 -8.29 -0.86 3.11
N HIS A 102 -8.00 0.12 2.27
CA HIS A 102 -7.73 1.46 2.75
C HIS A 102 -8.98 2.18 3.25
N GLY A 103 -10.04 2.17 2.44
CA GLY A 103 -11.18 3.07 2.61
C GLY A 103 -10.99 4.39 1.86
N TYR A 104 -11.90 5.34 2.05
CA TYR A 104 -11.93 6.63 1.32
C TYR A 104 -11.88 6.52 -0.21
N ASN A 105 -12.32 5.38 -0.76
CA ASN A 105 -12.27 5.10 -2.19
C ASN A 105 -10.83 5.20 -2.78
N PHE A 106 -9.81 4.79 -2.03
CA PHE A 106 -8.43 4.80 -2.53
C PHE A 106 -8.15 3.72 -3.59
N GLU A 107 -8.78 2.55 -3.48
CA GLU A 107 -8.68 1.46 -4.45
C GLU A 107 -10.02 1.21 -5.19
N PRO A 108 -10.52 2.19 -5.99
CA PRO A 108 -11.88 2.14 -6.56
C PRO A 108 -12.14 0.88 -7.40
N GLY A 109 -11.13 0.40 -8.13
CA GLY A 109 -11.23 -0.80 -8.95
C GLY A 109 -11.58 -2.06 -8.16
N LEU A 110 -11.10 -2.17 -6.91
CA LEU A 110 -11.32 -3.35 -6.06
C LEU A 110 -12.65 -3.29 -5.29
N MET A 111 -13.28 -2.11 -5.19
CA MET A 111 -14.42 -1.92 -4.29
C MET A 111 -15.63 -2.79 -4.63
N LYS A 112 -15.88 -3.08 -5.92
CA LYS A 112 -16.97 -3.98 -6.32
C LYS A 112 -16.75 -5.40 -5.80
N ILE A 113 -15.53 -5.92 -5.97
CA ILE A 113 -15.12 -7.26 -5.53
C ILE A 113 -15.14 -7.35 -4.00
N ILE A 114 -14.54 -6.38 -3.30
CA ILE A 114 -14.50 -6.36 -1.84
C ILE A 114 -15.92 -6.36 -1.25
N LYS A 115 -16.84 -5.57 -1.81
CA LYS A 115 -18.23 -5.49 -1.33
C LYS A 115 -19.05 -6.75 -1.63
N SER A 116 -18.72 -7.52 -2.67
CA SER A 116 -19.50 -8.71 -3.05
C SER A 116 -19.16 -9.95 -2.24
N THR A 117 -18.03 -9.98 -1.52
CA THR A 117 -17.65 -11.14 -0.70
C THR A 117 -18.29 -11.07 0.70
N THR A 118 -18.35 -12.19 1.43
CA THR A 118 -18.98 -12.26 2.76
C THR A 118 -17.98 -12.24 3.93
N ASN A 119 -16.69 -12.31 3.64
CA ASN A 119 -15.63 -12.29 4.65
C ASN A 119 -15.53 -10.97 5.43
N THR A 120 -14.76 -11.01 6.52
CA THR A 120 -14.48 -9.82 7.34
C THR A 120 -13.65 -8.82 6.54
N LYS A 121 -14.09 -7.56 6.51
CA LYS A 121 -13.43 -6.46 5.79
C LYS A 121 -13.24 -5.27 6.70
N ILE A 122 -12.05 -4.68 6.68
CA ILE A 122 -11.72 -3.51 7.50
C ILE A 122 -11.15 -2.43 6.60
N ALA A 123 -11.84 -1.29 6.56
CA ALA A 123 -11.32 -0.05 5.98
C ALA A 123 -10.31 0.56 6.97
N VAL A 124 -9.03 0.22 6.86
CA VAL A 124 -8.00 0.51 7.87
C VAL A 124 -7.83 2.02 8.06
N ALA A 125 -7.64 2.78 6.98
CA ALA A 125 -7.44 4.22 7.06
C ALA A 125 -8.72 4.96 7.46
N GLU A 126 -9.86 4.55 6.91
CA GLU A 126 -11.17 5.11 7.26
C GLU A 126 -11.60 4.83 8.70
N SER A 127 -11.14 3.71 9.26
CA SER A 127 -11.31 3.39 10.68
C SER A 127 -10.38 4.21 11.56
N ALA A 128 -9.15 4.45 11.10
CA ALA A 128 -8.13 5.20 11.84
C ALA A 128 -8.43 6.71 11.93
N VAL A 129 -9.00 7.34 10.90
CA VAL A 129 -9.17 8.80 10.82
C VAL A 129 -10.59 9.23 10.43
N LYS A 130 -11.55 9.19 11.35
CA LYS A 130 -12.97 9.47 11.01
C LYS A 130 -13.24 10.80 10.29
N ASN A 131 -12.41 11.82 10.49
CA ASN A 131 -12.49 13.11 9.82
C ASN A 131 -11.26 13.34 8.93
N PRO A 132 -11.25 12.85 7.68
CA PRO A 132 -10.12 13.06 6.77
C PRO A 132 -10.10 14.50 6.23
N ILE A 133 -8.91 14.95 5.80
CA ILE A 133 -8.77 16.22 5.08
C ILE A 133 -9.50 16.12 3.73
N LYS A 134 -10.26 17.17 3.41
CA LYS A 134 -10.93 17.34 2.12
C LYS A 134 -10.39 18.58 1.42
N ILE A 135 -10.17 18.48 0.10
CA ILE A 135 -9.86 19.64 -0.75
C ILE A 135 -10.96 19.74 -1.79
N LYS A 136 -11.67 20.87 -1.83
CA LYS A 136 -12.86 21.07 -2.69
C LYS A 136 -13.88 19.92 -2.54
N GLN A 137 -14.17 19.55 -1.28
CA GLN A 137 -15.04 18.42 -0.89
C GLN A 137 -14.56 17.01 -1.29
N ILE A 138 -13.42 16.88 -1.95
CA ILE A 138 -12.84 15.59 -2.30
C ILE A 138 -11.95 15.13 -1.13
N ILE A 139 -12.27 13.97 -0.57
CA ILE A 139 -11.47 13.32 0.47
C ILE A 139 -10.07 13.01 -0.08
N LYS A 140 -9.05 13.30 0.72
CA LYS A 140 -7.66 12.91 0.42
C LYS A 140 -7.32 11.63 1.17
N PRO A 141 -7.07 10.50 0.46
CA PRO A 141 -6.89 9.21 1.08
C PRO A 141 -5.50 8.99 1.67
N GLN A 142 -4.48 9.79 1.31
CA GLN A 142 -3.08 9.57 1.70
C GLN A 142 -2.76 9.96 3.16
N ILE A 143 -3.57 9.47 4.11
CA ILE A 143 -3.50 9.81 5.54
C ILE A 143 -2.17 9.43 6.19
N TRP A 144 -1.47 8.45 5.63
CA TRP A 144 -0.27 7.84 6.21
C TRP A 144 0.96 8.74 6.11
N HIS A 145 0.89 9.82 5.31
CA HIS A 145 1.94 10.85 5.30
C HIS A 145 2.00 11.69 6.59
N LYS A 146 1.12 11.40 7.56
CA LYS A 146 1.18 11.90 8.95
C LYS A 146 1.41 10.71 9.90
N PRO A 147 2.58 10.60 10.58
CA PRO A 147 2.90 9.44 11.43
C PRO A 147 1.83 9.10 12.48
N ASN A 148 1.19 10.11 13.09
CA ASN A 148 0.13 9.89 14.07
C ASN A 148 -1.11 9.18 13.48
N ASN A 149 -1.40 9.36 12.20
CA ASN A 149 -2.46 8.62 11.54
C ASN A 149 -2.05 7.16 11.30
N THR A 150 -0.79 6.93 10.93
CA THR A 150 -0.23 5.58 10.74
C THR A 150 -0.21 4.80 12.05
N ILE A 151 0.10 5.43 13.19
CA ILE A 151 -0.02 4.80 14.52
C ILE A 151 -1.42 4.23 14.71
N LYS A 152 -2.46 5.02 14.40
CA LYS A 152 -3.86 4.57 14.48
C LYS A 152 -4.15 3.44 13.49
N MET A 153 -3.60 3.48 12.27
CA MET A 153 -3.75 2.39 11.31
C MET A 153 -3.15 1.08 11.86
N VAL A 154 -1.97 1.14 12.48
CA VAL A 154 -1.30 -0.01 13.12
C VAL A 154 -2.13 -0.56 14.28
N GLU A 155 -2.76 0.30 15.09
CA GLU A 155 -3.68 -0.12 16.16
C GLU A 155 -4.92 -0.83 15.60
N ILE A 156 -5.50 -0.32 14.51
CA ILE A 156 -6.63 -0.98 13.82
C ILE A 156 -6.22 -2.35 13.29
N ILE A 157 -5.04 -2.47 12.68
CA ILE A 157 -4.49 -3.74 12.21
C ILE A 157 -4.31 -4.71 13.38
N ASN A 158 -3.62 -4.30 14.45
CA ASN A 158 -3.43 -5.09 15.66
C ASN A 158 -4.74 -5.63 16.21
N ASN A 159 -5.72 -4.75 16.41
CA ASN A 159 -7.00 -5.12 17.03
C ASN A 159 -7.75 -6.17 16.20
N ASN A 160 -7.67 -6.09 14.87
CA ASN A 160 -8.31 -7.07 14.00
C ASN A 160 -7.51 -8.38 13.89
N LEU A 161 -6.18 -8.32 13.93
CA LEU A 161 -5.34 -9.53 14.02
C LEU A 161 -5.53 -10.27 15.34
N VAL A 162 -5.68 -9.55 16.47
CA VAL A 162 -5.99 -10.15 17.78
C VAL A 162 -7.35 -10.86 17.76
N LYS A 163 -8.36 -10.28 17.10
CA LYS A 163 -9.66 -10.94 16.93
C LYS A 163 -9.58 -12.19 16.05
N LEU A 164 -8.78 -12.13 14.98
CA LEU A 164 -8.62 -13.23 14.03
C LEU A 164 -7.79 -14.39 14.60
N VAL A 165 -6.70 -14.08 15.33
CA VAL A 165 -5.78 -15.08 15.90
C VAL A 165 -5.44 -14.74 17.36
N PRO A 166 -6.36 -14.98 18.31
CA PRO A 166 -6.21 -14.57 19.71
C PRO A 166 -4.95 -15.10 20.39
N ASN A 167 -4.51 -16.30 20.03
CA ASN A 167 -3.30 -16.94 20.60
C ASN A 167 -2.02 -16.12 20.36
N ASN A 168 -1.99 -15.28 19.31
CA ASN A 168 -0.84 -14.44 18.97
C ASN A 168 -0.92 -13.01 19.51
N LYS A 169 -1.89 -12.71 20.39
CA LYS A 169 -2.11 -11.36 20.95
C LYS A 169 -0.85 -10.69 21.51
N ASN A 170 -0.01 -11.45 22.22
CA ASN A 170 1.22 -10.92 22.82
C ASN A 170 2.25 -10.53 21.75
N ILE A 171 2.36 -11.31 20.67
CA ILE A 171 3.23 -11.02 19.53
C ILE A 171 2.78 -9.73 18.84
N TYR A 172 1.48 -9.62 18.50
CA TYR A 172 0.92 -8.43 17.85
C TYR A 172 1.12 -7.19 18.71
N SER A 173 0.79 -7.27 20.00
CA SER A 173 0.92 -6.13 20.93
C SER A 173 2.39 -5.69 21.09
N LYS A 174 3.34 -6.63 21.16
CA LYS A 174 4.78 -6.34 21.23
C LYS A 174 5.28 -5.66 19.96
N ASN A 175 4.92 -6.20 18.80
CA ASN A 175 5.34 -5.67 17.51
C ASN A 175 4.72 -4.30 17.24
N THR A 176 3.43 -4.12 17.53
CA THR A 176 2.75 -2.82 17.46
C THR A 176 3.46 -1.77 18.30
N LYS A 177 3.86 -2.09 19.55
CA LYS A 177 4.64 -1.15 20.37
C LYS A 177 5.97 -0.75 19.71
N LYS A 178 6.69 -1.70 19.10
CA LYS A 178 7.92 -1.41 18.35
C LYS A 178 7.66 -0.46 17.18
N VAL A 179 6.65 -0.75 16.36
CA VAL A 179 6.27 0.09 15.22
C VAL A 179 5.91 1.51 15.69
N ILE A 180 5.07 1.64 16.73
CA ILE A 180 4.69 2.95 17.29
C ILE A 180 5.91 3.72 17.81
N GLN A 181 6.84 3.06 18.50
CA GLN A 181 8.07 3.70 18.96
C GLN A 181 8.90 4.23 17.78
N GLU A 182 9.04 3.47 16.70
CA GLU A 182 9.72 3.94 15.49
C GLU A 182 8.97 5.12 14.84
N MET A 183 7.63 5.09 14.80
CA MET A 183 6.80 6.20 14.28
C MET A 183 6.98 7.50 15.07
N ASN A 184 7.12 7.41 16.39
CA ASN A 184 7.39 8.59 17.21
C ASN A 184 8.79 9.15 16.96
N LYS A 185 9.77 8.28 16.72
CA LYS A 185 11.15 8.69 16.44
C LYS A 185 11.28 9.32 15.06
N ILE A 186 10.63 8.75 14.04
CA ILE A 186 10.62 9.34 12.71
C ILE A 186 9.90 10.69 12.72
N ASP A 187 8.77 10.84 13.43
CA ASP A 187 8.07 12.13 13.54
C ASP A 187 8.96 13.24 14.13
N ASN A 188 9.68 12.92 15.21
CA ASN A 188 10.63 13.85 15.83
C ASN A 188 11.84 14.14 14.92
N TRP A 189 12.35 13.13 14.21
CA TRP A 189 13.43 13.32 13.25
C TRP A 189 12.98 14.20 12.08
N ILE A 190 11.76 14.01 11.56
CA ILE A 190 11.20 14.83 10.47
C ILE A 190 11.16 16.30 10.89
N LYS A 191 10.60 16.61 12.07
CA LYS A 191 10.56 17.98 12.61
C LYS A 191 11.96 18.61 12.63
N LYS A 192 12.93 17.92 13.20
CA LYS A 192 14.33 18.38 13.28
C LYS A 192 14.98 18.59 11.91
N ARG A 193 14.61 17.82 10.89
CA ARG A 193 15.13 18.01 9.53
C ARG A 193 14.45 19.17 8.81
N LEU A 194 13.14 19.30 8.93
CA LEU A 194 12.41 20.42 8.36
C LEU A 194 12.82 21.76 8.96
N ASP A 195 13.19 21.79 10.25
CA ASP A 195 13.68 23.00 10.91
C ASP A 195 14.99 23.54 10.33
N THR A 196 15.77 22.69 9.65
CA THR A 196 17.00 23.11 8.96
C THR A 196 16.73 23.85 7.65
N ILE A 197 15.52 23.77 7.11
CA ILE A 197 15.16 24.45 5.86
C ILE A 197 15.10 25.96 6.14
N PRO A 198 15.82 26.81 5.38
CA PRO A 198 15.72 28.26 5.50
C PRO A 198 14.26 28.72 5.42
N ALA A 199 13.83 29.60 6.32
CA ALA A 199 12.42 30.00 6.42
C ALA A 199 11.83 30.49 5.09
N LYS A 200 12.60 31.28 4.34
CA LYS A 200 12.21 31.78 3.00
C LYS A 200 11.96 30.68 1.95
N ASN A 201 12.58 29.51 2.13
CA ASN A 201 12.45 28.36 1.22
C ASN A 201 11.40 27.35 1.70
N ARG A 202 10.88 27.47 2.93
CA ARG A 202 10.04 26.44 3.58
C ARG A 202 8.62 26.45 3.04
N LYS A 203 8.48 26.18 1.74
CA LYS A 203 7.21 26.07 1.04
C LYS A 203 7.27 24.89 0.09
N LEU A 204 6.33 23.96 0.23
CA LEU A 204 6.25 22.79 -0.62
C LEU A 204 5.39 23.09 -1.84
N ILE A 205 5.95 22.85 -3.03
CA ILE A 205 5.22 22.84 -4.31
C ILE A 205 5.38 21.46 -4.93
N ALA A 206 4.29 20.71 -5.00
CA ALA A 206 4.26 19.37 -5.57
C ALA A 206 3.07 19.21 -6.49
N PHE A 207 3.22 18.41 -7.56
CA PHE A 207 2.22 18.19 -8.64
C PHE A 207 0.96 17.44 -8.21
N ASN A 208 0.93 16.90 -6.99
CA ASN A 208 -0.20 16.20 -6.44
C ASN A 208 -0.44 16.60 -4.98
N THR A 209 -1.72 16.75 -4.61
CA THR A 209 -2.19 17.03 -3.25
C THR A 209 -1.96 15.92 -2.21
N ALA A 210 -1.35 14.79 -2.59
CA ALA A 210 -1.15 13.63 -1.73
C ALA A 210 -0.32 13.95 -0.46
N MET A 211 0.54 14.96 -0.50
CA MET A 211 1.35 15.38 0.66
C MET A 211 0.60 16.26 1.67
N ILE A 212 -0.70 16.48 1.52
CA ILE A 212 -1.47 17.39 2.38
C ILE A 212 -1.40 17.02 3.88
N TYR A 213 -1.37 15.73 4.22
CA TYR A 213 -1.24 15.28 5.61
C TYR A 213 0.15 15.53 6.18
N TYR A 214 1.20 15.41 5.36
CA TYR A 214 2.57 15.76 5.76
C TYR A 214 2.68 17.26 6.04
N VAL A 215 2.16 18.06 5.10
CA VAL A 215 2.07 19.51 5.17
C VAL A 215 1.34 19.97 6.44
N GLU A 216 0.20 19.36 6.75
CA GLU A 216 -0.57 19.69 7.95
C GLU A 216 0.17 19.27 9.22
N ALA A 217 0.77 18.08 9.24
CA ALA A 217 1.52 17.57 10.40
C ALA A 217 2.70 18.47 10.78
N TYR A 218 3.39 19.05 9.79
CA TYR A 218 4.61 19.83 9.99
C TYR A 218 4.47 21.32 9.69
N LYS A 219 3.24 21.79 9.45
CA LYS A 219 2.92 23.21 9.20
C LYS A 219 3.77 23.86 8.10
N ILE A 220 4.08 23.10 7.03
CA ILE A 220 4.81 23.64 5.87
C ILE A 220 3.79 24.32 4.95
N PRO A 221 3.92 25.61 4.62
CA PRO A 221 3.13 26.24 3.57
C PRO A 221 3.09 25.40 2.29
N TYR A 222 1.89 25.11 1.80
CA TYR A 222 1.69 24.26 0.64
C TYR A 222 0.97 25.03 -0.45
N SER A 223 1.59 25.14 -1.63
CA SER A 223 0.99 25.82 -2.76
C SER A 223 0.11 24.83 -3.54
N VAL A 224 -1.21 24.99 -3.40
CA VAL A 224 -2.22 24.05 -3.94
C VAL A 224 -2.89 24.57 -5.20
N ASN A 225 -2.26 25.44 -6.01
CA ASN A 225 -2.99 25.99 -7.17
C ASN A 225 -3.31 24.94 -8.26
N LEU A 226 -2.77 23.72 -8.13
CA LEU A 226 -3.21 22.53 -8.85
C LEU A 226 -4.66 22.14 -8.61
N ALA A 227 -5.28 22.58 -7.50
CA ALA A 227 -6.69 22.26 -7.26
C ALA A 227 -7.62 22.89 -8.31
N LYS A 228 -7.18 23.87 -9.10
CA LYS A 228 -7.94 24.40 -10.24
C LYS A 228 -7.92 23.47 -11.46
N ILE A 229 -6.92 22.60 -11.55
CA ILE A 229 -6.70 21.71 -12.69
C ILE A 229 -7.59 20.48 -12.54
N LYS A 230 -8.49 20.28 -13.50
CA LYS A 230 -9.39 19.11 -13.53
C LYS A 230 -8.69 17.85 -14.02
N ASN A 231 -7.77 17.99 -14.97
CA ASN A 231 -6.98 16.89 -15.50
C ASN A 231 -5.55 17.34 -15.80
N ILE A 232 -4.61 16.94 -14.95
CA ILE A 232 -3.21 17.33 -15.07
C ILE A 232 -2.54 16.76 -16.33
N GLU A 233 -3.05 15.65 -16.87
CA GLU A 233 -2.52 15.04 -18.10
C GLU A 233 -2.99 15.75 -19.38
N LYS A 234 -3.99 16.65 -19.26
CA LYS A 234 -4.58 17.38 -20.39
C LYS A 234 -4.61 18.88 -20.10
N LEU A 235 -3.51 19.43 -19.61
CA LEU A 235 -3.40 20.86 -19.42
C LEU A 235 -3.37 21.61 -20.74
N THR A 236 -4.18 22.66 -20.82
CA THR A 236 -4.08 23.67 -21.88
C THR A 236 -2.82 24.51 -21.67
N TYR A 237 -2.34 25.16 -22.73
CA TYR A 237 -1.20 26.08 -22.66
C TYR A 237 -1.41 27.17 -21.60
N THR A 238 -2.60 27.77 -21.56
CA THR A 238 -2.97 28.80 -20.57
C THR A 238 -2.95 28.28 -19.13
N GLU A 239 -3.31 27.02 -18.89
CA GLU A 239 -3.21 26.42 -17.54
C GLU A 239 -1.74 26.19 -17.14
N VAL A 240 -0.88 25.80 -18.08
CA VAL A 240 0.57 25.67 -17.84
C VAL A 240 1.18 27.03 -17.51
N GLU A 241 0.88 28.07 -18.29
CA GLU A 241 1.37 29.44 -18.06
C GLU A 241 0.94 29.99 -16.70
N ASN A 242 -0.36 29.89 -16.38
CA ASN A 242 -0.87 30.33 -15.07
C ASN A 242 -0.19 29.59 -13.91
N PHE A 243 0.04 28.28 -14.06
CA PHE A 243 0.69 27.50 -13.03
C PHE A 243 2.19 27.83 -12.90
N ALA A 244 2.86 28.12 -14.01
CA ALA A 244 4.23 28.62 -14.02
C ALA A 244 4.35 29.95 -13.28
N MET A 245 3.43 30.89 -13.52
CA MET A 245 3.38 32.17 -12.79
C MET A 245 3.16 31.96 -11.29
N ASP A 246 2.33 31.01 -10.87
CA ASP A 246 2.12 30.69 -9.46
C ASP A 246 3.38 30.14 -8.79
N ILE A 247 4.16 29.34 -9.52
CA ILE A 247 5.44 28.81 -9.05
C ILE A 247 6.47 29.91 -8.92
N GLN A 248 6.57 30.80 -9.91
CA GLN A 248 7.47 31.96 -9.86
C GLN A 248 7.15 32.87 -8.67
N LYS A 249 5.86 33.19 -8.46
CA LYS A 249 5.39 34.00 -7.32
C LYS A 249 5.68 33.33 -5.97
N ALA A 250 5.77 32.01 -5.93
CA ALA A 250 6.08 31.29 -4.71
C ALA A 250 7.56 31.39 -4.31
N ASN A 251 8.44 31.81 -5.22
CA ASN A 251 9.88 32.04 -4.99
C ASN A 251 10.59 30.87 -4.28
N VAL A 252 10.25 29.64 -4.69
CA VAL A 252 10.86 28.42 -4.15
C VAL A 252 12.09 28.00 -4.97
N PRO A 253 13.12 27.39 -4.34
CA PRO A 253 14.32 26.97 -5.06
C PRO A 253 14.08 25.78 -6.01
N THR A 254 13.07 24.97 -5.74
CA THR A 254 12.74 23.77 -6.53
C THR A 254 11.26 23.41 -6.39
N ILE A 255 10.75 22.65 -7.36
CA ILE A 255 9.47 21.95 -7.28
C ILE A 255 9.68 20.43 -7.22
N PHE A 256 8.66 19.70 -6.77
CA PHE A 256 8.74 18.25 -6.51
C PHE A 256 7.74 17.47 -7.35
N ALA A 257 8.24 16.54 -8.15
CA ALA A 257 7.44 15.53 -8.80
C ALA A 257 7.20 14.32 -7.89
N ASP A 258 6.27 13.48 -8.28
CA ASP A 258 6.03 12.17 -7.67
C ASP A 258 6.22 11.03 -8.68
N THR A 259 6.20 9.79 -8.20
CA THR A 259 6.44 8.59 -9.03
C THR A 259 5.38 8.36 -10.11
N THR A 260 4.29 9.13 -10.13
CA THR A 260 3.19 9.06 -11.10
C THR A 260 3.09 10.31 -11.98
N THR A 261 3.98 11.29 -11.81
CA THR A 261 3.97 12.54 -12.59
C THR A 261 4.45 12.29 -14.02
N ASN A 262 3.72 12.81 -15.02
CA ASN A 262 4.13 12.77 -16.42
C ASN A 262 5.37 13.67 -16.66
N SER A 263 6.45 13.09 -17.22
CA SER A 263 7.73 13.78 -17.42
C SER A 263 7.63 14.97 -18.39
N ASN A 264 6.89 14.83 -19.50
CA ASN A 264 6.78 15.88 -20.52
C ASN A 264 6.09 17.13 -19.96
N LEU A 265 5.08 16.92 -19.12
CA LEU A 265 4.39 18.02 -18.45
C LEU A 265 5.29 18.71 -17.42
N LEU A 266 5.98 17.91 -16.61
CA LEU A 266 6.92 18.38 -15.59
C LEU A 266 8.02 19.25 -16.21
N GLU A 267 8.61 18.80 -17.32
CA GLU A 267 9.64 19.54 -18.06
C GLU A 267 9.10 20.83 -18.66
N SER A 268 7.92 20.78 -19.30
CA SER A 268 7.29 21.95 -19.91
C SER A 268 7.02 23.03 -18.88
N LEU A 269 6.46 22.65 -17.73
CA LEU A 269 6.18 23.58 -16.65
C LEU A 269 7.45 24.11 -15.99
N ALA A 270 8.44 23.25 -15.74
CA ALA A 270 9.70 23.67 -15.14
C ALA A 270 10.42 24.71 -15.99
N ARG A 271 10.40 24.51 -17.32
CA ARG A 271 10.93 25.46 -18.31
C ARG A 271 10.16 26.77 -18.29
N GLU A 272 8.83 26.72 -18.34
CA GLU A 272 7.98 27.93 -18.34
C GLU A 272 8.12 28.72 -17.02
N ALA A 273 8.18 28.02 -15.89
CA ALA A 273 8.33 28.61 -14.57
C ALA A 273 9.77 29.07 -14.28
N ASN A 274 10.74 28.74 -15.14
CA ASN A 274 12.18 28.93 -14.90
C ASN A 274 12.61 28.43 -13.50
N VAL A 275 12.19 27.22 -13.15
CA VAL A 275 12.42 26.61 -11.83
C VAL A 275 13.07 25.24 -11.98
N LYS A 276 13.86 24.83 -10.98
CA LYS A 276 14.41 23.48 -10.94
C LYS A 276 13.34 22.48 -10.49
N VAL A 277 13.43 21.28 -11.04
CA VAL A 277 12.72 20.11 -10.53
C VAL A 277 13.69 19.29 -9.70
N PHE A 278 13.27 18.88 -8.51
CA PHE A 278 14.10 18.02 -7.71
C PHE A 278 14.14 16.62 -8.34
N GLN A 279 15.35 16.08 -8.54
CA GLN A 279 15.56 14.89 -9.36
C GLN A 279 14.92 13.62 -8.77
N ARG A 280 14.83 13.53 -7.44
CA ARG A 280 14.20 12.38 -6.76
C ARG A 280 12.69 12.61 -6.62
N PRO A 281 11.84 11.70 -7.15
CA PRO A 281 10.39 11.82 -7.00
C PRO A 281 9.93 11.44 -5.59
N LEU A 282 8.85 12.07 -5.13
CA LEU A 282 8.16 11.70 -3.90
C LEU A 282 7.39 10.38 -4.06
N TYR A 283 7.43 9.54 -3.02
CA TYR A 283 6.58 8.36 -2.89
C TYR A 283 5.24 8.77 -2.30
N ILE A 284 4.17 8.80 -3.11
CA ILE A 284 2.90 9.40 -2.66
C ILE A 284 1.73 8.44 -2.53
N ASN A 285 1.65 7.39 -3.36
CA ASN A 285 0.49 6.50 -3.47
C ASN A 285 0.79 5.07 -2.96
N GLY A 286 1.95 4.87 -2.36
CA GLY A 286 2.38 3.57 -1.86
C GLY A 286 3.89 3.56 -1.60
N LEU A 287 4.38 2.39 -1.24
CA LEU A 287 5.82 2.14 -1.06
C LEU A 287 6.54 2.10 -2.42
N GLY A 288 7.85 2.32 -2.38
CA GLY A 288 8.75 2.03 -3.48
C GLY A 288 8.99 0.52 -3.64
N ALA A 289 9.53 0.11 -4.80
CA ALA A 289 9.90 -1.27 -5.04
C ALA A 289 10.93 -1.78 -4.02
N ALA A 290 10.99 -3.10 -3.82
CA ALA A 290 11.96 -3.73 -2.91
C ALA A 290 13.40 -3.29 -3.23
N GLY A 291 14.17 -2.94 -2.20
CA GLY A 291 15.55 -2.45 -2.34
C GLY A 291 15.67 -0.94 -2.59
N THR A 292 14.57 -0.22 -2.79
CA THR A 292 14.59 1.25 -2.91
C THR A 292 14.62 1.93 -1.53
N ASP A 293 14.93 3.23 -1.51
CA ASP A 293 14.83 4.09 -0.33
C ASP A 293 13.39 4.22 0.22
N GLY A 294 12.38 3.63 -0.42
CA GLY A 294 10.98 3.67 -0.02
C GLY A 294 10.33 2.30 0.18
N ASP A 295 11.11 1.22 0.30
CA ASP A 295 10.61 -0.17 0.30
C ASP A 295 9.89 -0.63 1.59
N THR A 296 9.92 0.21 2.63
CA THR A 296 9.12 0.08 3.86
C THR A 296 8.52 1.43 4.19
N TYR A 297 7.46 1.46 5.01
CA TYR A 297 6.83 2.72 5.40
C TYR A 297 7.82 3.71 6.04
N GLN A 298 8.66 3.24 6.97
CA GLN A 298 9.64 4.05 7.67
C GLN A 298 10.65 4.66 6.69
N LYS A 299 11.17 3.85 5.76
CA LYS A 299 12.10 4.32 4.74
C LYS A 299 11.42 5.31 3.79
N MET A 300 10.19 5.05 3.35
CA MET A 300 9.42 5.97 2.51
C MET A 300 9.26 7.35 3.15
N MET A 301 8.91 7.40 4.44
CA MET A 301 8.80 8.67 5.18
C MET A 301 10.15 9.37 5.32
N ALA A 302 11.24 8.63 5.54
CA ALA A 302 12.59 9.17 5.60
C ALA A 302 13.05 9.71 4.23
N ALA A 303 12.77 8.99 3.15
CA ALA A 303 13.08 9.37 1.78
C ALA A 303 12.31 10.62 1.34
N ASN A 304 10.99 10.66 1.56
CA ASN A 304 10.19 11.85 1.25
C ASN A 304 10.68 13.08 2.01
N THR A 305 11.06 12.91 3.28
CA THR A 305 11.62 13.99 4.08
C THR A 305 12.99 14.44 3.57
N ARG A 306 13.86 13.50 3.20
CA ARG A 306 15.15 13.80 2.56
C ARG A 306 14.95 14.65 1.31
N ILE A 307 14.05 14.20 0.43
CA ILE A 307 13.71 14.88 -0.82
C ILE A 307 13.31 16.33 -0.53
N ILE A 308 12.35 16.54 0.37
CA ILE A 308 11.85 17.88 0.72
C ILE A 308 12.97 18.75 1.33
N VAL A 309 13.74 18.20 2.26
CA VAL A 309 14.78 18.93 2.98
C VAL A 309 15.90 19.36 2.04
N GLU A 310 16.46 18.44 1.27
CA GLU A 310 17.55 18.75 0.32
C GLU A 310 17.05 19.70 -0.77
N GLY A 311 15.83 19.48 -1.30
CA GLY A 311 15.28 20.32 -2.36
C GLY A 311 15.00 21.76 -1.91
N LEU A 312 14.65 21.96 -0.64
CA LEU A 312 14.42 23.30 -0.08
C LEU A 312 15.67 23.92 0.58
N GLY A 313 16.83 23.26 0.46
CA GLY A 313 18.11 23.77 0.95
C GLY A 313 18.34 23.61 2.45
N GLY A 314 17.67 22.64 3.08
CA GLY A 314 17.97 22.20 4.43
C GLY A 314 19.10 21.17 4.49
N THR A 315 19.45 20.76 5.70
CA THR A 315 20.49 19.76 5.97
C THR A 315 19.87 18.40 6.23
N TYR A 316 20.21 17.45 5.36
CA TYR A 316 19.87 16.06 5.58
C TYR A 316 20.89 15.38 6.50
N LEU A 317 20.38 14.63 7.47
CA LEU A 317 21.13 13.66 8.26
C LEU A 317 20.29 12.39 8.31
N LYS A 318 20.92 11.27 7.96
CA LYS A 318 20.26 9.97 7.80
C LYS A 318 19.42 9.62 9.04
N PHE A 319 18.22 9.10 8.80
CA PHE A 319 17.42 8.48 9.85
C PHE A 319 18.01 7.11 10.12
N GLU A 320 18.41 6.86 11.36
CA GLU A 320 18.86 5.55 11.81
C GLU A 320 17.73 4.92 12.65
N PRO A 321 16.92 4.01 12.08
CA PRO A 321 16.10 3.12 12.88
C PRO A 321 17.05 2.11 13.53
N TYR A 322 17.24 2.23 14.85
CA TYR A 322 18.03 1.35 15.74
C TYR A 322 18.36 -0.03 15.19
#